data_AF-A0A4D4JKC7-F1
#
_entry.id   AF-A0A4D4JKC7-F1
#
_cell.length_a   1.000
_cell.length_b   1.000
_cell.length_c   1.000
_cell.angle_alpha   90.00
_cell.angle_beta   90.00
_cell.angle_gamma   90.00
#
_symmetry.space_group_name_H-M   'P 1'
#
loop_
_entity.id
_entity.type
_entity.pdbx_description
1 polymer ?
#
loop_
_entity_poly.entity_id
_entity_poly.type
_entity_poly.pdbx_seq_one_letter_code
_entity_poly.pdbx_strand_id
1 'polypeptide(L)'
;MNRCNTPISAPIYRHRHAWLAALACCGLLAAAMPAVAQVEPGLGMNRPFPEAALRGTLTLSTTAEAVLNGKSIRMAPGMRLFSPQNTLVMAHTVLGQTFKVNYVLEASTGMLHAAWILTEREAAQPRKGSDTTTSNITTGSGAVLK
;
A
#
# COMPACT_ATOMS: atom_id res chain seq x y z
N MET A 1 -58.15 52.05 -26.78
CA MET A 1 -59.41 51.98 -27.53
C MET A 1 -59.53 50.60 -28.13
N ASN A 2 -60.71 50.01 -27.94
CA ASN A 2 -61.04 48.61 -28.14
C ASN A 2 -61.48 48.38 -29.60
N ARG A 3 -61.24 47.17 -30.13
CA ARG A 3 -62.09 46.33 -31.04
C ARG A 3 -61.16 45.36 -31.82
N CYS A 4 -61.23 44.04 -31.64
CA CYS A 4 -62.20 43.05 -32.21
C CYS A 4 -62.09 42.93 -33.74
N ASN A 5 -62.16 41.79 -34.44
CA ASN A 5 -62.04 40.35 -34.19
C ASN A 5 -62.13 39.65 -35.59
N THR A 6 -61.36 38.58 -35.83
CA THR A 6 -61.64 37.41 -36.75
C THR A 6 -61.68 37.59 -38.29
N PRO A 7 -61.60 36.54 -39.17
CA PRO A 7 -61.72 35.08 -38.93
C PRO A 7 -60.80 34.13 -39.80
N ILE A 8 -60.93 32.80 -39.57
CA ILE A 8 -60.73 31.66 -40.52
C ILE A 8 -59.27 31.35 -40.94
N SER A 9 -58.70 30.15 -40.91
CA SER A 9 -59.23 28.78 -40.89
C SER A 9 -58.16 27.84 -40.32
N ALA A 10 -58.54 26.95 -39.41
CA ALA A 10 -57.93 25.62 -39.34
C ALA A 10 -58.63 24.72 -40.40
N PRO A 11 -58.29 23.42 -40.58
CA PRO A 11 -57.22 22.63 -39.97
C PRO A 11 -56.52 21.68 -40.99
N ILE A 12 -55.72 20.76 -40.45
CA ILE A 12 -55.47 19.39 -40.97
C ILE A 12 -54.23 19.21 -41.86
N TYR A 13 -53.10 18.95 -41.19
CA TYR A 13 -52.21 17.87 -41.59
C TYR A 13 -51.61 17.22 -40.32
N ARG A 14 -52.45 16.64 -39.46
CA ARG A 14 -52.69 15.19 -39.38
C ARG A 14 -51.49 14.34 -39.81
N HIS A 15 -50.90 13.73 -38.77
CA HIS A 15 -50.28 12.41 -38.80
C HIS A 15 -48.89 12.26 -39.43
N ARG A 16 -47.92 13.11 -39.07
CA ARG A 16 -46.49 12.78 -39.31
C ARG A 16 -45.55 12.92 -38.12
N HIS A 17 -46.07 13.08 -36.90
CA HIS A 17 -45.24 13.24 -35.69
C HIS A 17 -45.57 12.24 -34.57
N ALA A 18 -46.16 11.09 -34.90
CA ALA A 18 -46.49 10.06 -33.91
C ALA A 18 -45.43 8.94 -33.79
N TRP A 19 -44.18 9.19 -34.22
CA TRP A 19 -43.08 8.21 -34.10
C TRP A 19 -41.74 8.86 -33.68
N LEU A 20 -41.77 9.98 -32.95
CA LEU A 20 -40.57 10.57 -32.33
C LEU A 20 -40.88 11.10 -30.91
N ALA A 21 -41.67 10.37 -30.13
CA ALA A 21 -41.98 10.72 -28.74
C ALA A 21 -41.88 9.50 -27.80
N ALA A 22 -40.86 8.66 -27.99
CA ALA A 22 -40.56 7.53 -27.10
C ALA A 22 -39.06 7.43 -26.76
N LEU A 23 -38.35 8.55 -26.69
CA LEU A 23 -36.97 8.64 -26.20
C LEU A 23 -36.79 9.82 -25.24
N ALA A 24 -37.82 10.10 -24.44
CA ALA A 24 -37.82 11.17 -23.45
C ALA A 24 -38.21 10.66 -22.06
N CYS A 25 -37.62 9.54 -21.61
CA CYS A 25 -37.64 9.14 -20.20
C CYS A 25 -36.66 7.98 -19.94
N CYS A 26 -35.34 8.25 -19.90
CA CYS A 26 -34.33 7.34 -19.31
C CYS A 26 -32.93 8.00 -19.22
N GLY A 27 -32.89 9.32 -18.97
CA GLY A 27 -31.65 10.09 -18.91
C GLY A 27 -31.18 10.48 -17.50
N LEU A 28 -31.80 9.95 -16.45
CA LEU A 28 -31.37 10.15 -15.07
C LEU A 28 -31.04 8.78 -14.48
N LEU A 29 -29.78 8.32 -14.57
CA LEU A 29 -29.18 7.26 -13.72
C LEU A 29 -27.79 6.86 -14.25
N ALA A 30 -26.83 7.79 -14.35
CA ALA A 30 -25.44 7.40 -14.60
C ALA A 30 -24.45 8.48 -14.18
N ALA A 31 -24.04 8.45 -12.91
CA ALA A 31 -22.67 8.71 -12.45
C ALA A 31 -22.61 8.93 -10.92
N ALA A 32 -23.14 7.99 -10.13
CA ALA A 32 -22.63 7.83 -8.76
C ALA A 32 -21.38 6.95 -8.88
N MET A 33 -20.24 7.55 -9.21
CA MET A 33 -18.96 6.86 -9.02
C MET A 33 -18.84 6.56 -7.53
N PRO A 34 -18.60 5.30 -7.10
CA PRO A 34 -18.23 5.05 -5.72
C PRO A 34 -16.91 5.80 -5.50
N ALA A 35 -16.96 6.83 -4.65
CA ALA A 35 -15.76 7.42 -4.08
C ALA A 35 -15.07 6.32 -3.28
N VAL A 36 -14.13 5.61 -3.92
CA VAL A 36 -13.18 4.78 -3.20
C VAL A 36 -12.42 5.75 -2.31
N ALA A 37 -12.79 5.78 -1.03
CA ALA A 37 -12.03 6.49 -0.02
C ALA A 37 -10.58 6.00 -0.17
N GLN A 38 -9.69 6.90 -0.56
CA GLN A 38 -8.26 6.64 -0.59
C GLN A 38 -7.85 6.49 0.88
N VAL A 39 -8.01 5.30 1.44
CA VAL A 39 -7.48 4.96 2.75
C VAL A 39 -5.97 5.07 2.58
N GLU A 40 -5.42 6.17 3.06
CA GLU A 40 -3.98 6.36 3.15
C GLU A 40 -3.43 5.16 3.94
N PRO A 41 -2.62 4.29 3.32
CA PRO A 41 -2.07 3.14 4.02
C PRO A 41 -1.04 3.64 5.03
N GLY A 42 -1.51 3.97 6.23
CA GLY A 42 -0.70 4.58 7.30
C GLY A 42 -1.40 4.68 8.65
N LEU A 43 -2.73 4.58 8.70
CA LEU A 43 -3.51 4.68 9.94
C LEU A 43 -3.88 3.32 10.51
N GLY A 44 -2.91 2.62 11.12
CA GLY A 44 -3.15 1.48 12.03
C GLY A 44 -3.73 0.20 11.41
N MET A 45 -4.07 0.22 10.12
CA MET A 45 -4.41 -0.96 9.33
C MET A 45 -3.13 -1.57 8.79
N ASN A 46 -3.02 -2.89 8.90
CA ASN A 46 -1.86 -3.66 8.45
C ASN A 46 -1.52 -3.30 7.00
N ARG A 47 -0.43 -2.57 6.77
CA ARG A 47 -0.09 -2.14 5.41
C ARG A 47 0.26 -3.37 4.57
N PRO A 48 -0.12 -3.40 3.28
CA PRO A 48 0.25 -4.51 2.41
C PRO A 48 1.78 -4.56 2.26
N PHE A 49 2.35 -5.74 2.50
CA PHE A 49 3.77 -6.00 2.23
C PHE A 49 3.89 -6.92 1.02
N PRO A 50 4.93 -6.75 0.19
CA PRO A 50 5.22 -7.70 -0.89
C PRO A 50 5.37 -9.13 -0.36
N GLU A 51 5.00 -10.13 -1.18
CA GLU A 51 5.16 -11.55 -0.81
C GLU A 51 6.64 -11.94 -0.63
N ALA A 52 7.52 -11.33 -1.43
CA ALA A 52 8.97 -11.50 -1.32
C ALA A 52 9.59 -10.87 -0.06
N ALA A 53 8.82 -10.12 0.74
CA ALA A 53 9.34 -9.44 1.92
C ALA A 53 9.57 -10.44 3.07
N LEU A 54 10.84 -10.55 3.49
CA LEU A 54 11.30 -11.37 4.59
C LEU A 54 11.36 -10.56 5.89
N ARG A 55 11.27 -11.24 7.03
CA ARG A 55 11.44 -10.64 8.35
C ARG A 55 12.91 -10.67 8.78
N GLY A 56 13.38 -9.61 9.41
CA GLY A 56 14.69 -9.57 10.03
C GLY A 56 14.92 -8.35 10.92
N THR A 57 16.15 -8.25 11.41
CA THR A 57 16.68 -7.14 12.19
C THR A 57 17.71 -6.41 11.36
N LEU A 58 17.50 -5.12 11.13
CA LEU A 58 18.36 -4.29 10.30
C LEU A 58 19.01 -3.19 11.14
N THR A 59 20.33 -3.11 11.07
CA THR A 59 21.14 -2.03 11.63
C THR A 59 21.81 -1.28 10.49
N LEU A 60 21.56 0.02 10.36
CA LEU A 60 22.15 0.82 9.28
C LEU A 60 23.56 1.26 9.69
N SER A 61 24.59 0.79 8.99
CA SER A 61 25.98 1.14 9.31
C SER A 61 26.42 2.39 8.56
N THR A 62 26.14 2.44 7.26
CA THR A 62 26.41 3.58 6.39
C THR A 62 25.25 3.78 5.41
N THR A 63 25.44 4.63 4.41
CA THR A 63 24.46 4.90 3.35
C THR A 63 24.52 3.89 2.21
N ALA A 64 25.53 3.02 2.21
CA ALA A 64 25.71 1.94 1.23
C ALA A 64 25.74 0.54 1.87
N GLU A 65 25.94 0.44 3.19
CA GLU A 65 26.06 -0.82 3.91
C GLU A 65 25.20 -0.86 5.17
N ALA A 66 24.70 -2.05 5.50
CA ALA A 66 23.93 -2.32 6.69
C ALA A 66 24.27 -3.71 7.25
N VAL A 67 23.88 -3.97 8.49
CA VAL A 67 23.94 -5.30 9.10
C VAL A 67 22.52 -5.83 9.18
N LEU A 68 22.27 -6.96 8.50
CA LEU A 68 20.98 -7.64 8.46
C LEU A 68 21.11 -8.99 9.15
N ASN A 69 20.31 -9.23 10.20
CA ASN A 69 20.35 -10.44 11.00
C ASN A 69 21.78 -10.78 11.51
N GLY A 70 22.57 -9.77 11.85
CA GLY A 70 23.96 -9.93 12.27
C GLY A 70 24.99 -10.10 11.14
N LYS A 71 24.56 -10.15 9.87
CA LYS A 71 25.45 -10.26 8.70
C LYS A 71 25.53 -8.93 7.94
N SER A 72 26.74 -8.49 7.60
CA SER A 72 26.91 -7.30 6.75
C SER A 72 26.33 -7.54 5.34
N ILE A 73 25.56 -6.57 4.83
CA ILE A 73 24.91 -6.57 3.53
C ILE A 73 25.04 -5.21 2.84
N ARG A 74 25.13 -5.24 1.51
CA ARG A 74 25.15 -4.05 0.66
C ARG A 74 23.73 -3.59 0.36
N MET A 75 23.53 -2.28 0.37
CA MET A 75 22.27 -1.66 0.02
C MET A 75 22.24 -1.36 -1.48
N ALA A 76 21.08 -1.59 -2.11
CA ALA A 76 20.90 -1.30 -3.51
C ALA A 76 20.93 0.22 -3.75
N PRO A 77 21.38 0.68 -4.94
CA PRO A 77 21.23 2.08 -5.33
C PRO A 77 19.77 2.50 -5.23
N GLY A 78 19.48 3.54 -4.42
CA GLY A 78 18.12 4.01 -4.20
C GLY A 78 17.29 3.17 -3.22
N MET A 79 17.93 2.42 -2.31
CA MET A 79 17.25 1.67 -1.24
C MET A 79 16.26 2.56 -0.49
N ARG A 80 15.03 2.05 -0.31
CA ARG A 80 13.94 2.76 0.38
C ARG A 80 13.73 2.20 1.78
N LEU A 81 13.81 3.06 2.78
CA LEU A 81 13.44 2.74 4.16
C LEU A 81 12.09 3.39 4.48
N PHE A 82 11.13 2.60 4.91
CA PHE A 82 9.80 3.08 5.28
C PHE A 82 9.61 3.04 6.79
N SER A 83 9.04 4.09 7.34
CA SER A 83 8.63 4.17 8.74
C SER A 83 7.43 3.25 9.01
N PRO A 84 7.05 3.07 10.28
CA PRO A 84 5.80 2.39 10.64
C PRO A 84 4.55 3.09 10.06
N GLN A 85 4.63 4.39 9.80
CA GLN A 85 3.58 5.17 9.14
C GLN A 85 3.65 5.08 7.61
N ASN A 86 4.47 4.18 7.06
CA ASN A 86 4.70 3.98 5.63
C ASN A 86 5.27 5.22 4.91
N THR A 87 5.96 6.10 5.64
CA THR A 87 6.64 7.28 5.08
C THR A 87 8.11 6.98 4.81
N LEU A 88 8.72 7.61 3.81
CA LEU A 88 10.15 7.43 3.54
C LEU A 88 10.99 8.05 4.65
N VAL A 89 11.85 7.23 5.24
CA VAL A 89 12.84 7.64 6.24
C VAL A 89 14.17 7.84 5.55
N MET A 90 14.81 8.97 5.85
CA MET A 90 16.15 9.26 5.37
C MET A 90 17.15 8.39 6.13
N ALA A 91 17.79 7.42 5.45
CA ALA A 91 18.70 6.46 6.10
C ALA A 91 19.81 7.12 6.95
N HIS A 92 20.29 8.30 6.53
CA HIS A 92 21.30 9.09 7.25
C HIS A 92 20.88 9.50 8.67
N THR A 93 19.58 9.64 8.96
CA THR A 93 19.10 10.09 10.29
C THR A 93 19.02 8.95 11.31
N VAL A 94 19.10 7.70 10.84
CA VAL A 94 18.90 6.49 11.64
C VAL A 94 20.11 5.54 11.56
N LEU A 95 21.27 6.07 11.18
CA LEU A 95 22.53 5.34 11.22
C LEU A 95 22.86 4.90 12.66
N GLY A 96 23.39 3.70 12.80
CA GLY A 96 23.69 3.05 14.09
C GLY A 96 22.48 2.48 14.82
N GLN A 97 21.25 2.78 14.37
CA GLN A 97 20.04 2.27 15.00
C GLN A 97 19.66 0.91 14.45
N THR A 98 19.06 0.08 15.33
CA THR A 98 18.62 -1.27 15.00
C THR A 98 17.11 -1.34 15.02
N PHE A 99 16.52 -1.82 13.91
CA PHE A 99 15.08 -1.91 13.75
C PHE A 99 14.65 -3.33 13.40
N LYS A 100 13.48 -3.75 13.88
CA LYS A 100 12.77 -4.89 13.32
C LYS A 100 12.13 -4.44 12.02
N VAL A 101 12.48 -5.11 10.93
CA VAL A 101 12.02 -4.74 9.58
C VAL A 101 11.45 -5.93 8.83
N ASN A 102 10.53 -5.65 7.92
CA ASN A 102 10.37 -6.48 6.74
C ASN A 102 11.29 -5.93 5.65
N TYR A 103 11.93 -6.78 4.86
CA TYR A 103 12.87 -6.36 3.82
C TYR A 103 12.74 -7.19 2.55
N VAL A 104 13.10 -6.59 1.42
CA VAL A 104 13.18 -7.27 0.12
C VAL A 104 14.61 -7.16 -0.39
N LEU A 105 15.15 -8.29 -0.82
CA LEU A 105 16.42 -8.35 -1.54
C LEU A 105 16.14 -8.34 -3.04
N GLU A 106 17.01 -7.68 -3.77
CA GLU A 106 16.99 -7.67 -5.22
C GLU A 106 17.50 -9.02 -5.75
N ALA A 107 16.76 -9.65 -6.66
CA ALA A 107 17.03 -11.04 -7.05
C ALA A 107 18.33 -11.21 -7.87
N SER A 108 18.74 -10.19 -8.62
CA SER A 108 19.92 -10.29 -9.49
C SER A 108 21.24 -10.00 -8.76
N THR A 109 21.27 -9.03 -7.84
CA THR A 109 22.48 -8.63 -7.12
C THR A 109 22.52 -9.11 -5.66
N GLY A 110 21.37 -9.51 -5.09
CA GLY A 110 21.24 -9.86 -3.68
C GLY A 110 21.34 -8.66 -2.73
N MET A 111 21.33 -7.42 -3.25
CA MET A 111 21.40 -6.21 -2.44
C MET A 111 20.06 -5.89 -1.77
N LEU A 112 20.11 -5.18 -0.64
CA LEU A 112 18.91 -4.71 0.07
C LEU A 112 18.19 -3.64 -0.75
N HIS A 113 17.00 -3.96 -1.26
CA HIS A 113 16.22 -3.09 -2.14
C HIS A 113 15.27 -2.16 -1.38
N ALA A 114 14.52 -2.71 -0.42
CA ALA A 114 13.57 -1.96 0.38
C ALA A 114 13.44 -2.57 1.77
N ALA A 115 13.21 -1.73 2.77
CA ALA A 115 12.98 -2.13 4.15
C ALA A 115 11.84 -1.32 4.77
N TRP A 116 11.06 -1.96 5.62
CA TRP A 116 9.91 -1.40 6.31
C TRP A 116 10.07 -1.60 7.81
N ILE A 117 10.20 -0.52 8.57
CA ILE A 117 10.25 -0.53 10.03
C ILE A 117 8.88 -0.93 10.57
N LEU A 118 8.86 -1.93 11.42
CA LEU A 118 7.61 -2.54 11.89
C LEU A 118 7.16 -1.94 13.22
N THR A 119 5.86 -1.79 13.36
CA THR A 119 5.22 -1.66 14.68
C THR A 119 5.28 -3.00 15.43
N GLU A 120 5.06 -2.98 16.74
CA GLU A 120 4.96 -4.20 17.54
C GLU A 120 3.84 -5.14 17.06
N ARG A 121 2.70 -4.57 16.64
CA ARG A 121 1.55 -5.32 16.11
C ARG A 121 1.87 -6.02 14.79
N GLU A 122 2.68 -5.39 13.94
CA GLU A 122 3.17 -6.00 12.71
C GLU A 122 4.27 -7.02 12.99
N ALA A 123 5.11 -6.75 13.99
CA ALA A 123 6.16 -7.66 14.41
C ALA A 123 5.59 -8.98 14.95
N ALA A 124 4.42 -8.97 15.58
CA ALA A 124 3.72 -10.15 16.10
C ALA A 124 3.15 -11.09 15.02
N GLN A 125 3.00 -10.61 13.77
CA GLN A 125 2.47 -11.46 12.70
C GLN A 125 3.54 -12.44 12.18
N PRO A 126 3.18 -13.71 11.94
CA PRO A 126 4.09 -14.68 11.38
C PRO A 126 4.49 -14.27 9.95
N ARG A 127 5.78 -14.35 9.65
CA ARG A 127 6.33 -14.07 8.33
C ARG A 127 7.62 -14.86 8.14
N LYS A 128 7.91 -15.26 6.89
CA LYS A 128 9.17 -15.94 6.54
C LYS A 128 10.37 -15.12 7.04
N GLY A 129 11.27 -15.75 7.79
CA GLY A 129 12.42 -15.10 8.43
C GLY A 129 12.22 -14.67 9.90
N SER A 130 11.04 -14.89 10.49
CA SER A 130 10.80 -14.64 11.93
C SER A 130 11.63 -15.52 12.86
N ASP A 131 12.05 -16.70 12.37
CA ASP A 131 12.67 -17.74 13.19
C ASP A 131 14.18 -17.53 13.40
N THR A 132 14.76 -16.47 12.81
CA THR A 132 16.17 -16.09 13.05
C THR A 132 16.35 -15.35 14.38
N THR A 133 15.58 -15.70 15.40
CA THR A 133 15.95 -15.42 16.79
C THR A 133 16.89 -16.54 17.19
N THR A 134 18.19 -16.24 17.25
CA THR A 134 19.26 -17.13 17.71
C THR A 134 18.89 -17.79 19.03
N SER A 135 18.32 -19.00 18.98
CA SER A 135 18.25 -19.92 20.12
C SER A 135 19.63 -20.54 20.33
N ASN A 136 20.59 -19.74 20.79
CA ASN A 136 21.80 -20.27 21.43
C ASN A 136 21.45 -20.69 22.86
N ILE A 137 20.60 -21.71 22.99
CA ILE A 137 20.48 -22.48 24.23
C ILE A 137 21.60 -23.51 24.21
N THR A 138 22.72 -23.17 24.85
CA THR A 138 23.74 -24.14 25.23
C THR A 138 23.14 -25.06 26.30
N THR A 139 22.50 -26.15 25.88
CA THR A 139 22.24 -27.29 26.77
C THR A 139 23.55 -28.05 26.95
N GLY A 140 24.43 -27.52 27.80
CA GLY A 140 25.58 -28.24 28.32
C GLY A 140 25.12 -29.25 29.36
N SER A 141 24.55 -30.36 28.90
CA SER A 141 24.29 -31.52 29.74
C SER A 141 25.56 -32.37 29.82
N GLY A 142 26.07 -32.60 31.02
CA GLY A 142 26.84 -33.79 31.36
C GLY A 142 28.35 -33.65 31.57
N ALA A 143 28.76 -33.52 32.84
CA ALA A 143 29.78 -34.35 33.50
C ALA A 143 29.88 -33.83 34.96
N VAL A 144 29.14 -34.42 35.92
CA VAL A 144 29.67 -35.45 36.83
C VAL A 144 31.16 -35.24 37.11
N LEU A 145 31.51 -34.93 38.35
CA LEU A 145 32.45 -35.72 39.14
C LEU A 145 32.26 -35.42 40.63
N LYS A 146 32.38 -36.50 41.38
CA LYS A 146 32.19 -36.66 42.82
C LYS A 146 33.54 -36.61 43.50
#